data_AF-A0A7S4S2I3-F1
#
_entry.id   AF-A0A7S4S2I3-F1
#
_cell.length_a   1.000
_cell.length_b   1.000
_cell.length_c   1.000
_cell.angle_alpha   90.00
_cell.angle_beta   90.00
_cell.angle_gamma   90.00
#
_symmetry.space_group_name_H-M   'P 1'
#
loop_
_entity.id
_entity.type
_entity.pdbx_description
1 polymer ?
#
loop_
_entity_poly.entity_id
_entity_poly.type
_entity_poly.pdbx_seq_one_letter_code
_entity_poly.pdbx_strand_id
1 'polypeptide(L)'
;RVASFAAMPRTVQVLLLVYVLLEAAGAFTPPHVQGESASPVEASAAEGAAAGTRVGRSPAAPPVAPERRDPGSAWSLLSLGVALGLLAAALGAQQPPALAEDPPDVANGETVFLNNCAACHAGGNNAVQPDKKLKKEALIEYGMYDVDRIRYQVTNGKNAMPAFGERLQQRDIRDVSSYVVMQADKGW
;
A
#
# COMPACT_ATOMS: atom_id res chain seq x y z
N ARG A 1 -36.79 -23.18 -24.11
CA ARG A 1 -36.30 -24.58 -24.06
C ARG A 1 -35.29 -24.63 -22.92
N VAL A 2 -35.69 -25.19 -21.78
CA VAL A 2 -34.83 -25.31 -20.59
C VAL A 2 -33.86 -26.45 -20.90
N ALA A 3 -32.55 -26.16 -20.95
CA ALA A 3 -31.56 -27.20 -21.18
C ALA A 3 -31.54 -28.13 -19.96
N SER A 4 -31.85 -29.42 -20.19
CA SER A 4 -31.80 -30.46 -19.16
C SER A 4 -30.39 -30.57 -18.59
N PHE A 5 -30.23 -30.27 -17.31
CA PHE A 5 -28.98 -30.42 -16.53
C PHE A 5 -28.41 -31.85 -16.55
N ALA A 6 -29.20 -32.84 -16.96
CA ALA A 6 -28.82 -34.26 -16.97
C ALA A 6 -27.87 -34.69 -18.11
N ALA A 7 -27.55 -33.81 -19.07
CA ALA A 7 -26.73 -34.16 -20.23
C ALA A 7 -25.31 -33.54 -20.24
N MET A 8 -24.84 -33.01 -19.11
CA MET A 8 -23.49 -32.43 -19.03
C MET A 8 -22.45 -33.47 -18.57
N PRO A 9 -21.23 -33.45 -19.13
CA PRO A 9 -20.17 -34.36 -18.72
C PRO A 9 -19.81 -34.10 -17.25
N ARG A 10 -19.57 -35.18 -16.48
CA ARG A 10 -19.31 -35.13 -15.03
C ARG A 10 -18.22 -34.13 -14.63
N THR A 11 -17.24 -33.91 -15.50
CA THR A 11 -16.18 -32.90 -15.32
C THR A 11 -16.73 -31.47 -15.26
N VAL A 12 -17.70 -31.12 -16.11
CA VAL A 12 -18.35 -29.80 -16.13
C VAL A 12 -19.25 -29.62 -14.91
N GLN A 13 -19.90 -30.68 -14.44
CA GLN A 13 -20.71 -30.62 -13.22
C GLN A 13 -19.87 -30.43 -11.96
N VAL A 14 -18.71 -31.08 -11.88
CA VAL A 14 -17.75 -30.87 -10.78
C VAL A 14 -17.17 -29.46 -10.83
N LEU A 15 -16.82 -28.94 -12.01
CA LEU A 15 -16.35 -27.56 -12.18
C LEU A 15 -17.39 -26.52 -11.75
N LEU A 16 -18.67 -26.71 -12.11
CA LEU A 16 -19.75 -25.83 -11.67
C LEU A 16 -19.99 -25.89 -10.16
N LEU A 17 -19.89 -27.08 -9.55
CA LEU A 17 -20.02 -27.24 -8.10
C LEU A 17 -18.87 -26.56 -7.34
N VAL A 18 -17.63 -26.69 -7.83
CA VAL A 18 -16.47 -26.01 -7.26
C VAL A 18 -16.60 -24.50 -7.41
N TYR A 19 -17.10 -24.01 -8.55
CA TYR A 19 -17.33 -22.59 -8.79
C TYR A 19 -18.37 -22.01 -7.81
N VAL A 20 -19.50 -22.68 -7.61
CA VAL A 20 -20.56 -22.24 -6.68
C VAL A 20 -20.09 -22.26 -5.22
N LEU A 21 -19.29 -23.25 -4.82
CA LEU A 21 -18.72 -23.31 -3.47
C LEU A 21 -17.69 -22.20 -3.22
N LEU A 22 -16.99 -21.73 -4.26
CA LEU A 22 -16.01 -20.65 -4.15
C LEU A 22 -16.67 -19.28 -3.93
N GLU A 23 -17.87 -19.04 -4.47
CA GLU A 23 -18.60 -17.78 -4.27
C GLU A 23 -19.23 -17.64 -2.87
N ALA A 24 -19.39 -18.73 -2.12
CA ALA A 24 -19.98 -18.69 -0.78
C ALA A 24 -19.03 -18.17 0.33
N ALA A 25 -17.75 -17.89 0.02
CA ALA A 25 -16.76 -17.42 0.99
C ALA A 25 -16.71 -15.89 1.17
N GLY A 26 -17.56 -15.11 0.48
CA GLY A 26 -17.46 -13.65 0.38
C GLY A 26 -18.18 -12.80 1.45
N ALA A 27 -18.77 -13.38 2.50
CA ALA A 27 -19.61 -12.61 3.44
C ALA A 27 -19.24 -12.83 4.91
N PHE A 28 -18.06 -12.38 5.32
CA PHE A 28 -17.76 -12.17 6.74
C PHE A 28 -17.08 -10.81 6.94
N THR A 29 -17.89 -9.77 7.16
CA THR A 29 -17.44 -8.46 7.62
C THR A 29 -17.52 -8.42 9.15
N PRO A 30 -16.39 -8.48 9.89
CA PRO A 30 -16.43 -8.24 11.33
C PRO A 30 -16.70 -6.75 11.63
N PRO A 31 -17.44 -6.43 12.72
CA PRO A 31 -17.70 -5.05 13.12
C PRO A 31 -16.44 -4.35 13.64
N HIS A 32 -16.30 -3.09 13.26
CA HIS A 32 -15.19 -2.21 13.60
C HIS A 32 -15.21 -1.83 15.09
N VAL A 33 -14.21 -2.27 15.86
CA VAL A 33 -13.98 -1.83 17.24
C VAL A 33 -13.10 -0.58 17.21
N GLN A 34 -13.62 0.52 17.75
CA GLN A 34 -12.87 1.75 17.99
C GLN A 34 -11.93 1.53 19.18
N GLY A 35 -10.62 1.53 18.93
CA GLY A 35 -9.59 1.46 19.96
C GLY A 35 -9.15 2.85 20.39
N GLU A 36 -9.37 3.15 21.67
CA GLU A 36 -8.95 4.36 22.37
C GLU A 36 -7.42 4.55 22.37
N SER A 37 -6.98 5.76 22.04
CA SER A 37 -5.59 6.21 22.10
C SER A 37 -5.20 6.55 23.54
N ALA A 38 -4.39 5.69 24.18
CA ALA A 38 -3.71 6.02 25.42
C ALA A 38 -2.29 6.54 25.13
N SER A 39 -2.08 7.84 25.35
CA SER A 39 -0.76 8.48 25.42
C SER A 39 -0.11 8.21 26.79
N PRO A 40 1.20 7.98 26.87
CA PRO A 40 1.92 8.01 28.14
C PRO A 40 2.48 9.42 28.40
N VAL A 41 2.07 10.04 29.51
CA VAL A 41 2.72 11.23 30.09
C VAL A 41 3.36 10.87 31.42
N GLU A 42 4.69 11.04 31.42
CA GLU A 42 5.58 11.56 32.48
C GLU A 42 5.34 11.19 33.95
N ALA A 43 6.36 10.55 34.54
CA ALA A 43 6.63 10.62 35.97
C ALA A 43 8.07 11.09 36.17
N SER A 44 8.22 12.35 36.60
CA SER A 44 9.46 12.89 37.16
C SER A 44 9.43 12.79 38.68
N ALA A 45 10.51 12.29 39.30
CA ALA A 45 10.98 12.75 40.60
C ALA A 45 12.41 12.23 40.84
N ALA A 46 13.39 13.14 40.82
CA ALA A 46 14.57 13.06 41.66
C ALA A 46 14.14 13.28 43.14
N GLU A 47 14.86 12.97 44.22
CA GLU A 47 16.29 12.99 44.51
C GLU A 47 16.47 12.32 45.89
N GLY A 48 17.65 11.79 46.22
CA GLY A 48 17.91 11.28 47.57
C GLY A 48 19.28 10.62 47.73
N ALA A 49 20.32 11.44 47.89
CA ALA A 49 21.68 11.02 48.13
C ALA A 49 21.92 10.49 49.55
N ALA A 50 22.79 9.48 49.69
CA ALA A 50 23.64 9.31 50.86
C ALA A 50 24.89 8.48 50.50
N ALA A 51 26.05 9.07 50.83
CA ALA A 51 27.39 8.54 50.64
C ALA A 51 27.72 7.40 51.61
N GLY A 52 28.65 6.52 51.21
CA GLY A 52 29.13 5.45 52.07
C GLY A 52 30.23 4.58 51.46
N THR A 53 31.41 5.17 51.30
CA THR A 53 32.75 4.58 51.19
C THR A 53 32.85 3.05 51.34
N ARG A 54 33.34 2.36 50.29
CA ARG A 54 34.07 1.09 50.46
C ARG A 54 35.48 1.20 49.90
N VAL A 55 36.42 1.13 50.84
CA VAL A 55 37.85 0.97 50.66
C VAL A 55 38.14 -0.27 49.85
N GLY A 56 39.08 -0.13 48.91
CA GLY A 56 39.50 -1.18 48.01
C GLY A 56 40.18 -2.35 48.71
N ARG A 57 39.99 -3.53 48.12
CA ARG A 57 40.92 -4.65 48.24
C ARG A 57 40.86 -5.45 46.96
N SER A 58 41.85 -5.22 46.10
CA SER A 58 42.18 -6.11 44.99
C SER A 58 42.61 -7.46 45.56
N PRO A 59 41.98 -8.58 45.18
CA PRO A 59 42.62 -9.88 45.26
C PRO A 59 43.48 -10.09 44.00
N ALA A 60 44.63 -10.73 44.22
CA ALA A 60 45.60 -11.07 43.20
C ALA A 60 44.99 -11.92 42.08
N ALA A 61 45.46 -11.68 40.84
CA ALA A 61 45.10 -12.46 39.67
C ALA A 61 45.52 -13.94 39.86
N PRO A 62 44.65 -14.92 39.59
CA PRO A 62 45.02 -16.33 39.55
C PRO A 62 45.89 -16.63 38.30
N PRO A 63 46.67 -17.73 38.30
CA PRO A 63 47.53 -18.09 37.19
C PRO A 63 46.70 -18.34 35.92
N VAL A 64 47.17 -17.76 34.82
CA VAL A 64 46.59 -17.92 33.47
C VAL A 64 46.71 -19.39 33.07
N ALA A 65 45.60 -20.12 33.17
CA ALA A 65 45.46 -21.44 32.58
C ALA A 65 45.45 -21.32 31.05
N PRO A 66 45.96 -22.31 30.30
CA PRO A 66 45.92 -22.27 28.84
C PRO A 66 44.47 -22.19 28.36
N GLU A 67 44.18 -21.24 27.46
CA GLU A 67 42.90 -21.10 26.78
C GLU A 67 42.50 -22.43 26.16
N ARG A 68 41.55 -23.10 26.82
CA ARG A 68 40.85 -24.26 26.28
C ARG A 68 40.04 -23.73 25.10
N ARG A 69 40.51 -23.97 23.87
CA ARG A 69 39.66 -23.80 22.67
C ARG A 69 38.48 -24.75 22.83
N ASP A 70 37.36 -24.22 23.29
CA ASP A 70 36.13 -24.99 23.34
C ASP A 70 35.70 -25.27 21.90
N PRO A 71 35.65 -26.56 21.47
CA PRO A 71 35.25 -26.94 20.12
C PRO A 71 33.79 -26.61 19.80
N GLY A 72 33.06 -25.99 20.74
CA GLY A 72 31.68 -25.54 20.61
C GLY A 72 31.48 -24.21 19.88
N SER A 73 32.53 -23.44 19.62
CA SER A 73 32.41 -22.10 18.98
C SER A 73 31.86 -22.13 17.55
N ALA A 74 32.01 -23.26 16.85
CA ALA A 74 31.42 -23.46 15.53
C ALA A 74 29.88 -23.59 15.58
N TRP A 75 29.32 -24.10 16.68
CA TRP A 75 27.87 -24.26 16.86
C TRP A 75 27.18 -22.94 17.22
N SER A 76 27.92 -22.00 17.81
CA SER A 76 27.42 -20.67 18.19
C SER A 76 27.10 -19.79 16.97
N LEU A 77 27.83 -19.93 15.86
CA LEU A 77 27.56 -19.14 14.65
C LEU A 77 26.34 -19.67 13.88
N LEU A 78 26.15 -20.99 13.86
CA LEU A 78 24.96 -21.59 13.25
C LEU A 78 23.69 -21.26 14.04
N SER A 79 23.74 -21.30 15.37
CA SER A 79 22.57 -20.97 16.19
C SER A 79 22.17 -19.49 16.08
N LEU A 80 23.14 -18.58 16.02
CA LEU A 80 22.87 -17.16 15.75
C LEU A 80 22.27 -16.95 14.35
N GLY A 81 22.77 -17.64 13.32
CA GLY A 81 22.22 -17.55 11.96
C GLY A 81 20.79 -18.07 11.86
N VAL A 82 20.48 -19.19 12.52
CA VAL A 82 19.12 -19.75 12.60
C VAL A 82 18.19 -18.82 13.37
N ALA A 83 18.64 -18.26 14.50
CA ALA A 83 17.84 -17.32 15.30
C ALA A 83 17.52 -16.03 14.53
N LEU A 84 18.51 -15.43 13.85
CA LEU A 84 18.29 -14.26 13.01
C LEU A 84 17.41 -14.58 11.79
N GLY A 85 17.58 -15.74 11.17
CA GLY A 85 16.75 -16.19 10.05
C GLY A 85 15.28 -16.40 10.44
N LEU A 86 15.04 -17.03 11.60
CA LEU A 86 13.69 -17.22 12.14
C LEU A 86 13.04 -15.89 12.54
N LEU A 87 13.81 -14.95 13.09
CA LEU A 87 13.33 -13.61 13.42
C LEU A 87 12.95 -12.82 12.16
N ALA A 88 13.78 -12.86 11.11
CA ALA A 88 13.48 -12.21 9.83
C ALA A 88 12.24 -12.82 9.15
N ALA A 89 12.08 -14.15 9.21
CA ALA A 89 10.89 -14.82 8.68
C ALA A 89 9.61 -14.43 9.45
N ALA A 90 9.69 -14.33 10.79
CA ALA A 90 8.57 -13.89 11.62
C ALA A 90 8.18 -12.42 11.34
N LEU A 91 9.14 -11.56 11.04
CA LEU A 91 8.88 -10.15 10.70
C LEU A 91 8.35 -9.98 9.26
N GLY A 92 8.81 -10.81 8.32
CA GLY A 92 8.37 -10.78 6.92
C GLY A 92 6.93 -11.27 6.70
N ALA A 93 6.44 -12.17 7.56
CA ALA A 93 5.07 -12.69 7.49
C ALA A 93 3.99 -11.67 7.92
N GLN A 94 4.39 -10.54 8.51
CA GLN A 94 3.49 -9.49 9.00
C GLN A 94 3.26 -8.34 8.02
N GLN A 95 3.79 -8.41 6.78
CA GLN A 95 3.47 -7.39 5.78
C GLN A 95 1.97 -7.47 5.48
N PRO A 96 1.18 -6.39 5.72
CA PRO A 96 -0.21 -6.39 5.30
C PRO A 96 -0.23 -6.66 3.79
N PRO A 97 -1.19 -7.46 3.28
CA PRO A 97 -1.32 -7.64 1.84
C PRO A 97 -1.37 -6.25 1.24
N ALA A 98 -0.50 -5.98 0.26
CA ALA A 98 -0.61 -4.78 -0.54
C ALA A 98 -2.05 -4.76 -1.05
N LEU A 99 -2.85 -3.82 -0.54
CA LEU A 99 -4.26 -3.76 -0.90
C LEU A 99 -4.28 -3.48 -2.40
N ALA A 100 -4.60 -4.52 -3.17
CA ALA A 100 -4.85 -4.35 -4.58
C ALA A 100 -6.03 -3.39 -4.68
N GLU A 101 -5.78 -2.16 -5.15
CA GLU A 101 -6.86 -1.24 -5.44
C GLU A 101 -7.73 -1.87 -6.54
N ASP A 102 -9.05 -1.73 -6.42
CA ASP A 102 -9.96 -2.12 -7.50
C ASP A 102 -9.52 -1.46 -8.82
N PRO A 103 -9.71 -2.11 -9.97
CA PRO A 103 -9.45 -1.49 -11.25
C PRO A 103 -10.24 -0.17 -11.39
N PRO A 104 -9.70 0.83 -12.12
CA PRO A 104 -10.38 2.11 -12.29
C PRO A 104 -11.73 1.94 -12.99
N ASP A 105 -12.76 2.62 -12.47
CA ASP A 105 -14.09 2.67 -13.09
C ASP A 105 -14.12 3.80 -14.13
N VAL A 106 -13.95 3.43 -15.39
CA VAL A 106 -13.92 4.38 -16.50
C VAL A 106 -15.26 5.11 -16.71
N ALA A 107 -16.39 4.46 -16.40
CA ALA A 107 -17.71 5.08 -16.56
C ALA A 107 -17.95 6.15 -15.47
N ASN A 108 -17.49 5.89 -14.24
CA ASN A 108 -17.40 6.92 -13.21
C ASN A 108 -16.45 8.04 -13.64
N GLY A 109 -15.28 7.68 -14.19
CA GLY A 109 -14.30 8.65 -14.69
C GLY A 109 -14.87 9.61 -15.74
N GLU A 110 -15.68 9.12 -16.67
CA GLU A 110 -16.41 9.95 -17.64
C GLU A 110 -17.36 10.93 -16.95
N THR A 111 -18.16 10.44 -16.01
CA THR A 111 -19.12 11.26 -15.24
C THR A 111 -18.39 12.36 -14.46
N VAL A 112 -17.29 12.02 -13.79
CA VAL A 112 -16.44 12.97 -13.07
C VAL A 112 -15.85 13.99 -14.04
N PHE A 113 -15.37 13.57 -15.21
CA PHE A 113 -14.82 14.45 -16.23
C PHE A 113 -15.85 15.47 -16.72
N LEU A 114 -17.05 15.04 -17.06
CA LEU A 114 -18.12 15.90 -17.56
C LEU A 114 -18.51 16.97 -16.53
N ASN A 115 -18.57 16.59 -15.25
CA ASN A 115 -18.99 17.49 -14.18
C ASN A 115 -17.90 18.47 -13.72
N ASN A 116 -16.62 18.13 -13.87
CA ASN A 116 -15.53 18.88 -13.23
C ASN A 116 -14.47 19.41 -14.21
N CYS A 117 -14.27 18.75 -15.34
CA CYS A 117 -13.12 18.99 -16.23
C CYS A 117 -13.54 19.57 -17.58
N ALA A 118 -14.71 19.16 -18.10
CA ALA A 118 -15.15 19.47 -19.46
C ALA A 118 -15.28 20.98 -19.75
N ALA A 119 -15.56 21.81 -18.73
CA ALA A 119 -15.64 23.26 -18.89
C ALA A 119 -14.36 23.87 -19.50
N CYS A 120 -13.19 23.31 -19.18
CA CYS A 120 -11.92 23.74 -19.76
C CYS A 120 -11.39 22.73 -20.79
N HIS A 121 -11.71 21.45 -20.65
CA HIS A 121 -11.09 20.35 -21.38
C HIS A 121 -11.99 19.59 -22.36
N ALA A 122 -13.12 20.18 -22.77
CA ALA A 122 -14.03 19.56 -23.75
C ALA A 122 -13.30 19.10 -25.02
N GLY A 123 -13.57 17.85 -25.44
CA GLY A 123 -12.94 17.23 -26.61
C GLY A 123 -11.41 17.09 -26.51
N GLY A 124 -10.87 17.06 -25.29
CA GLY A 124 -9.43 16.98 -25.04
C GLY A 124 -8.67 18.29 -25.28
N ASN A 125 -9.37 19.41 -25.49
CA ASN A 125 -8.75 20.72 -25.65
C ASN A 125 -8.37 21.35 -24.31
N ASN A 126 -7.92 22.60 -24.33
CA ASN A 126 -7.74 23.42 -23.13
C ASN A 126 -8.12 24.86 -23.45
N ALA A 127 -9.23 25.33 -22.89
CA ALA A 127 -9.77 26.67 -23.12
C ALA A 127 -8.94 27.79 -22.49
N VAL A 128 -8.11 27.46 -21.49
CA VAL A 128 -7.31 28.44 -20.74
C VAL A 128 -5.89 28.51 -21.28
N GLN A 129 -5.29 27.35 -21.59
CA GLN A 129 -3.93 27.28 -22.12
C GLN A 129 -3.88 26.35 -23.35
N PRO A 130 -4.01 26.90 -24.57
CA PRO A 130 -4.23 26.13 -25.80
C PRO A 130 -3.17 25.08 -26.12
N ASP A 131 -1.93 25.27 -25.68
CA ASP A 131 -0.84 24.33 -25.91
C ASP A 131 -0.91 23.11 -24.96
N LYS A 132 -1.59 23.22 -23.81
CA LYS A 132 -1.65 22.20 -22.76
C LYS A 132 -2.92 21.36 -22.85
N LYS A 133 -3.09 20.69 -23.99
CA LYS A 133 -4.23 19.82 -24.31
C LYS A 133 -4.11 18.46 -23.61
N LEU A 134 -5.21 17.70 -23.61
CA LEU A 134 -5.25 16.31 -23.16
C LEU A 134 -5.05 15.30 -24.31
N LYS A 135 -4.84 15.79 -25.54
CA LYS A 135 -4.50 14.93 -26.70
C LYS A 135 -3.17 14.21 -26.46
N LYS A 136 -3.04 12.98 -26.96
CA LYS A 136 -1.94 12.06 -26.65
C LYS A 136 -0.57 12.67 -26.91
N GLU A 137 -0.40 13.35 -28.03
CA GLU A 137 0.86 13.96 -28.45
C GLU A 137 1.31 15.03 -27.46
N ALA A 138 0.40 15.91 -27.04
CA ALA A 138 0.68 16.94 -26.05
C ALA A 138 0.97 16.35 -24.67
N LEU A 139 0.22 15.31 -24.26
CA LEU A 139 0.50 14.61 -23.00
C LEU A 139 1.89 13.98 -23.02
N ILE A 140 2.33 13.36 -24.13
CA ILE A 140 3.68 12.80 -24.25
C ILE A 140 4.73 13.91 -24.20
N GLU A 141 4.56 14.97 -24.99
CA GLU A 141 5.49 16.11 -25.06
C GLU A 141 5.74 16.72 -23.68
N TYR A 142 4.70 16.86 -22.87
CA TYR A 142 4.81 17.41 -21.52
C TYR A 142 5.01 16.36 -20.43
N GLY A 143 5.25 15.10 -20.80
CA GLY A 143 5.47 14.00 -19.87
C GLY A 143 4.27 13.73 -18.95
N MET A 144 3.06 14.02 -19.40
CA MET A 144 1.80 13.79 -18.68
C MET A 144 1.03 12.57 -19.19
N TYR A 145 1.53 11.84 -20.18
CA TYR A 145 0.91 10.59 -20.67
C TYR A 145 1.21 9.43 -19.69
N ASP A 146 0.73 9.58 -18.46
CA ASP A 146 0.88 8.66 -17.34
C ASP A 146 -0.24 8.95 -16.33
N VAL A 147 -0.92 7.90 -15.87
CA VAL A 147 -2.10 8.04 -15.00
C VAL A 147 -1.73 8.69 -13.66
N ASP A 148 -0.59 8.34 -13.07
CA ASP A 148 -0.18 8.86 -11.77
C ASP A 148 0.23 10.33 -11.83
N ARG A 149 0.84 10.76 -12.93
CA ARG A 149 1.13 12.17 -13.17
C ARG A 149 -0.14 13.00 -13.36
N ILE A 150 -1.13 12.48 -14.07
CA ILE A 150 -2.43 13.15 -14.22
C ILE A 150 -3.15 13.19 -12.87
N ARG A 151 -3.20 12.08 -12.12
CA ARG A 151 -3.74 12.04 -10.76
C ARG A 151 -3.10 13.11 -9.89
N TYR A 152 -1.78 13.18 -9.86
CA TYR A 152 -1.03 14.17 -9.08
C TYR A 152 -1.45 15.60 -9.45
N GLN A 153 -1.54 15.92 -10.75
CA GLN A 153 -1.93 17.26 -11.19
C GLN A 153 -3.40 17.57 -10.91
N VAL A 154 -4.31 16.59 -11.00
CA VAL A 154 -5.72 16.76 -10.64
C VAL A 154 -5.85 17.01 -9.13
N THR A 155 -5.12 16.24 -8.31
CA THR A 155 -5.11 16.40 -6.85
C THR A 155 -4.59 17.79 -6.45
N ASN A 156 -3.46 18.21 -7.01
CA ASN A 156 -2.73 19.39 -6.53
C ASN A 156 -2.98 20.67 -7.35
N GLY A 157 -3.63 20.56 -8.51
CA GLY A 157 -3.74 21.64 -9.47
C GLY A 157 -2.39 22.02 -10.09
N LYS A 158 -2.41 22.99 -11.02
CA LYS A 158 -1.21 23.61 -11.59
C LYS A 158 -1.55 24.90 -12.30
N ASN A 159 -0.91 26.00 -11.92
CA ASN A 159 -1.16 27.33 -12.48
C ASN A 159 -2.67 27.67 -12.42
N ALA A 160 -3.31 27.88 -13.58
CA ALA A 160 -4.73 28.19 -13.67
C ALA A 160 -5.65 26.96 -13.50
N MET A 161 -5.11 25.74 -13.53
CA MET A 161 -5.90 24.53 -13.25
C MET A 161 -6.10 24.39 -11.73
N PRO A 162 -7.34 24.39 -11.22
CA PRO A 162 -7.60 24.30 -9.79
C PRO A 162 -7.23 22.91 -9.24
N ALA A 163 -6.93 22.86 -7.94
CA ALA A 163 -6.74 21.62 -7.20
C ALA A 163 -8.10 20.96 -6.88
N PHE A 164 -8.18 19.64 -7.03
CA PHE A 164 -9.39 18.87 -6.75
C PHE A 164 -9.25 17.90 -5.57
N GLY A 165 -8.07 17.79 -4.94
CA GLY A 165 -7.82 16.83 -3.85
C GLY A 165 -8.75 16.97 -2.63
N GLU A 166 -9.26 18.17 -2.37
CA GLU A 166 -10.23 18.42 -1.29
C GLU A 166 -11.69 18.30 -1.73
N ARG A 167 -11.94 18.20 -3.05
CA ARG A 167 -13.27 18.26 -3.65
C ARG A 167 -13.74 16.91 -4.20
N LEU A 168 -12.80 16.07 -4.62
CA LEU A 168 -13.05 14.75 -5.19
C LEU A 168 -12.41 13.69 -4.32
N GLN A 169 -13.05 12.52 -4.23
CA GLN A 169 -12.46 11.37 -3.57
C GLN A 169 -11.27 10.86 -4.38
N GLN A 170 -10.29 10.25 -3.70
CA GLN A 170 -9.09 9.70 -4.38
C GLN A 170 -9.43 8.65 -5.45
N ARG A 171 -10.54 7.92 -5.25
CA ARG A 171 -11.10 7.00 -6.25
C ARG A 171 -11.60 7.73 -7.49
N ASP A 172 -12.28 8.86 -7.34
CA ASP A 172 -12.82 9.63 -8.47
C ASP A 172 -11.69 10.28 -9.27
N ILE A 173 -10.63 10.72 -8.57
CA ILE A 173 -9.40 11.22 -9.20
C ILE A 173 -8.68 10.11 -9.98
N ARG A 174 -8.65 8.87 -9.46
CA ARG A 174 -8.13 7.71 -10.21
C ARG A 174 -8.89 7.49 -11.51
N ASP A 175 -10.21 7.45 -11.37
CA ASP A 175 -11.13 7.04 -12.41
C ASP A 175 -11.10 8.07 -13.54
N VAL A 176 -11.14 9.37 -13.22
CA VAL A 176 -11.04 10.45 -14.20
C VAL A 176 -9.67 10.49 -14.88
N SER A 177 -8.58 10.22 -14.15
CA SER A 177 -7.23 10.20 -14.73
C SER A 177 -7.05 9.05 -15.72
N SER A 178 -7.62 7.89 -15.39
CA SER A 178 -7.64 6.71 -16.27
C SER A 178 -8.51 6.97 -17.50
N TYR A 179 -9.66 7.61 -17.32
CA TYR A 179 -10.53 8.05 -18.41
C TYR A 179 -9.81 9.00 -19.38
N VAL A 180 -9.06 9.98 -18.86
CA VAL A 180 -8.27 10.93 -19.67
C VAL A 180 -7.25 10.23 -20.56
N VAL A 181 -6.47 9.27 -20.02
CA VAL A 181 -5.50 8.50 -20.81
C VAL A 181 -6.21 7.65 -21.86
N MET A 182 -7.28 6.96 -21.49
CA MET A 182 -8.07 6.16 -22.41
C MET A 182 -8.65 7.00 -23.56
N GLN A 183 -9.18 8.19 -23.27
CA GLN A 183 -9.69 9.09 -24.30
C GLN A 183 -8.57 9.64 -25.18
N ALA A 184 -7.39 9.91 -24.63
CA ALA A 184 -6.21 10.27 -25.41
C ALA A 184 -5.83 9.18 -26.40
N ASP A 185 -5.89 7.90 -26.00
CA ASP A 185 -5.66 6.76 -26.89
C ASP A 185 -6.69 6.63 -28.02
N LYS A 186 -7.93 7.06 -27.76
CA LYS A 186 -9.00 7.11 -28.76
C LYS A 186 -8.98 8.38 -29.61
N GLY A 187 -8.07 9.30 -29.33
CA GLY A 187 -7.95 10.58 -30.05
C GLY A 187 -8.91 11.68 -29.58
N TRP A 188 -9.63 11.48 -28.47
CA TRP A 188 -10.68 12.36 -27.91
C TRP A 188 -11.82 12.71 -28.85
#